data_AF-T1ALV7-F1
#
_entry.id   AF-T1ALV7-F1
#
_cell.length_a   1.000
_cell.length_b   1.000
_cell.length_c   1.000
_cell.angle_alpha   90.00
_cell.angle_beta   90.00
_cell.angle_gamma   90.00
#
_symmetry.space_group_name_H-M   'P 1'
#
loop_
_entity.id
_entity.type
_entity.pdbx_description
1 polymer ?
#
loop_
_entity_poly.entity_id
_entity_poly.type
_entity_poly.pdbx_seq_one_letter_code
_entity_poly.pdbx_strand_id
1 'polypeptide(L)'
;MRDHRNERHGIWGITARNREQNFALNLLMDPQIDFVTILGPAGTGKTLLTLAAGLMQTLESNRFAEIIMTRLTIPIGEDIGFLPGTEEEKMEPWMGALMDNLEVLTGGQEGGNWGRAATQDLLRNRIKIRSLNFMRGRTFLNR
;
A
#
# COMPACT_ATOMS: atom_id res chain seq x y z
N MET A 1 -5.56 -7.83 -21.92
CA MET A 1 -5.62 -8.10 -20.47
C MET A 1 -4.65 -9.23 -20.17
N ARG A 2 -3.67 -9.03 -19.29
CA ARG A 2 -2.66 -10.02 -18.91
C ARG A 2 -3.26 -10.99 -17.88
N ASP A 3 -2.88 -12.26 -17.93
CA ASP A 3 -3.33 -13.24 -16.94
C ASP A 3 -2.35 -13.30 -15.76
N HIS A 4 -2.66 -12.57 -14.69
CA HIS A 4 -1.91 -12.51 -13.43
C HIS A 4 -2.18 -13.71 -12.50
N ARG A 5 -2.97 -14.70 -12.93
CA ARG A 5 -3.09 -15.98 -12.23
C ARG A 5 -1.89 -16.89 -12.49
N ASN A 6 -1.12 -16.60 -13.54
CA ASN A 6 0.14 -17.28 -13.84
C ASN A 6 1.27 -16.67 -13.01
N GLU A 7 2.08 -17.50 -12.37
CA GLU A 7 3.25 -17.09 -11.56
C GLU A 7 4.21 -16.17 -12.30
N ARG A 8 4.42 -16.40 -13.60
CA ARG A 8 5.30 -15.56 -14.45
C ARG A 8 4.78 -14.14 -14.63
N HIS A 9 3.51 -13.89 -14.31
CA HIS A 9 2.87 -12.59 -14.40
C HIS A 9 2.47 -12.05 -13.02
N GLY A 10 2.99 -12.63 -11.94
CA GLY A 10 2.80 -12.11 -10.59
C GLY A 10 3.29 -10.67 -10.47
N ILE A 11 2.61 -9.89 -9.64
CA ILE A 11 2.98 -8.51 -9.33
C ILE A 11 3.57 -8.49 -7.93
N TRP A 12 4.86 -8.18 -7.81
CA TRP A 12 5.57 -8.19 -6.52
C TRP A 12 5.39 -9.52 -5.76
N GLY A 13 5.53 -10.64 -6.47
CA GLY A 13 5.34 -11.99 -5.90
C GLY A 13 3.88 -12.39 -5.63
N ILE A 14 2.90 -11.54 -5.93
CA ILE A 14 1.47 -11.85 -5.75
C ILE A 14 0.83 -12.25 -7.08
N THR A 15 0.20 -13.44 -7.08
CA THR A 15 -0.63 -13.94 -8.17
C THR A 15 -2.11 -13.83 -7.83
N ALA A 16 -2.95 -13.51 -8.82
CA ALA A 16 -4.40 -13.51 -8.66
C ALA A 16 -4.91 -14.94 -8.41
N ARG A 17 -5.82 -15.09 -7.42
CA ARG A 17 -6.44 -16.40 -7.09
C ARG A 17 -7.77 -16.64 -7.80
N ASN A 18 -8.40 -15.57 -8.32
CA ASN A 18 -9.67 -15.63 -9.02
C ASN A 18 -9.75 -14.55 -10.11
N ARG A 19 -10.88 -14.49 -10.81
CA ARG A 19 -11.07 -13.59 -11.96
C ARG A 19 -11.14 -12.13 -11.52
N GLU A 20 -11.73 -11.87 -10.36
CA GLU A 20 -11.92 -10.55 -9.78
C GLU A 20 -10.58 -9.92 -9.40
N GLN A 21 -9.70 -10.68 -8.76
CA GLN A 21 -8.34 -10.24 -8.45
C GLN A 21 -7.50 -10.04 -9.71
N ASN A 22 -7.66 -10.93 -10.71
CA ASN A 22 -6.97 -10.77 -11.99
C ASN A 22 -7.39 -9.47 -12.69
N PHE A 23 -8.69 -9.16 -12.67
CA PHE A 23 -9.22 -7.91 -13.21
C PHE A 23 -8.68 -6.70 -12.43
N ALA A 24 -8.69 -6.75 -11.10
CA ALA A 24 -8.15 -5.69 -10.25
C ALA A 24 -6.67 -5.40 -10.54
N LEU A 25 -5.82 -6.43 -10.66
CA LEU A 25 -4.40 -6.24 -10.99
C LEU A 25 -4.20 -5.64 -12.38
N ASN A 26 -4.99 -6.04 -13.37
CA ASN A 26 -4.92 -5.41 -14.69
C ASN A 26 -5.27 -3.92 -14.63
N LEU A 27 -6.31 -3.54 -13.89
CA LEU A 27 -6.68 -2.13 -13.75
C LEU A 27 -5.63 -1.33 -12.96
N LEU A 28 -5.10 -1.90 -11.88
CA LEU A 28 -4.06 -1.25 -11.06
C LEU A 28 -2.73 -1.05 -11.81
N MET A 29 -2.43 -1.91 -12.78
CA MET A 29 -1.20 -1.87 -13.56
C MET A 29 -1.34 -1.16 -14.91
N ASP A 30 -2.54 -0.72 -15.29
CA ASP A 30 -2.76 0.00 -16.54
C ASP A 30 -2.36 1.48 -16.39
N PRO A 31 -1.35 1.97 -17.13
CA PRO A 31 -0.92 3.35 -17.01
C PRO A 31 -1.90 4.37 -17.55
N GLN A 32 -2.94 3.96 -18.28
CA GLN A 32 -3.99 4.84 -18.79
C GLN A 32 -5.12 5.08 -17.78
N ILE A 33 -5.09 4.40 -16.62
CA ILE A 33 -6.12 4.53 -15.59
C ILE A 33 -5.54 5.26 -14.37
N ASP A 34 -5.95 6.51 -14.18
CA ASP A 34 -5.44 7.36 -13.09
C ASP A 34 -6.04 7.01 -11.73
N PHE A 35 -7.23 6.40 -11.71
CA PHE A 35 -7.99 6.15 -10.48
C PHE A 35 -8.73 4.82 -10.53
N VAL A 36 -8.51 3.99 -9.50
CA VAL A 36 -9.13 2.67 -9.36
C VAL A 36 -9.80 2.56 -7.99
N THR A 37 -11.10 2.29 -7.99
CA THR A 37 -11.86 1.95 -6.78
C THR A 37 -12.07 0.44 -6.72
N ILE A 38 -11.62 -0.20 -5.63
CA ILE A 38 -11.81 -1.64 -5.42
C ILE A 38 -12.76 -1.86 -4.24
N LEU A 39 -13.91 -2.48 -4.54
CA LEU A 39 -14.94 -2.82 -3.55
C LEU A 39 -15.04 -4.33 -3.39
N GLY A 40 -15.37 -4.78 -2.18
CA GLY A 40 -15.62 -6.19 -1.90
C GLY A 40 -15.49 -6.55 -0.43
N PRO A 41 -15.90 -7.77 -0.04
CA PRO A 41 -15.85 -8.25 1.34
C PRO A 41 -14.47 -8.15 2.00
N ALA A 42 -14.43 -8.17 3.33
CA ALA A 42 -13.17 -8.29 4.07
C ALA A 42 -12.44 -9.59 3.66
N GLY A 43 -11.10 -9.56 3.65
CA GLY A 43 -10.29 -10.73 3.30
C GLY A 43 -10.13 -11.03 1.80
N THR A 44 -10.75 -10.26 0.89
CA THR A 44 -10.62 -10.51 -0.57
C THR A 44 -9.31 -10.03 -1.19
N GLY A 45 -8.37 -9.50 -0.40
CA GLY A 45 -7.03 -9.11 -0.85
C GLY A 45 -6.93 -7.71 -1.45
N LYS A 46 -7.96 -6.86 -1.33
CA LYS A 46 -7.98 -5.50 -1.92
C LYS A 46 -6.72 -4.69 -1.58
N THR A 47 -6.44 -4.53 -0.28
CA THR A 47 -5.28 -3.78 0.19
C THR A 47 -3.96 -4.42 -0.25
N LEU A 48 -3.86 -5.74 -0.17
CA LEU A 48 -2.67 -6.49 -0.56
C LEU A 48 -2.33 -6.28 -2.04
N LEU A 49 -3.33 -6.42 -2.93
CA LEU A 49 -3.15 -6.23 -4.38
C LEU A 49 -2.77 -4.79 -4.73
N THR A 50 -3.41 -3.81 -4.08
CA THR A 50 -3.07 -2.39 -4.27
C THR A 50 -1.65 -2.09 -3.82
N LEU A 51 -1.22 -2.63 -2.69
CA LEU A 51 0.16 -2.47 -2.20
C LEU A 51 1.17 -3.13 -3.14
N ALA A 52 0.92 -4.37 -3.58
CA ALA A 52 1.78 -5.06 -4.53
C ALA A 52 1.96 -4.26 -5.83
N ALA A 53 0.86 -3.74 -6.40
CA ALA A 53 0.90 -2.89 -7.60
C ALA A 53 1.64 -1.57 -7.35
N GLY A 54 1.42 -0.93 -6.20
CA GLY A 54 2.12 0.29 -5.82
C GLY A 54 3.63 0.07 -5.68
N LEU A 55 4.04 -1.04 -5.05
CA LEU A 55 5.45 -1.41 -4.88
C LEU A 55 6.11 -1.70 -6.21
N MET A 56 5.50 -2.52 -7.06
CA MET A 56 5.97 -2.79 -8.42
C MET A 56 6.20 -1.48 -9.20
N GLN A 57 5.24 -0.56 -9.13
CA GLN A 57 5.34 0.70 -9.88
C GLN A 57 6.34 1.69 -9.27
N THR A 58 6.58 1.64 -7.96
CA THR A 58 7.49 2.59 -7.27
C THR A 58 8.92 2.10 -7.24
N LEU A 59 9.15 0.81 -6.95
CA LEU A 59 10.47 0.24 -6.70
C LEU A 59 11.07 -0.45 -7.92
N GLU A 60 10.26 -1.16 -8.71
CA GLU A 60 10.75 -1.94 -9.84
C GLU A 60 10.65 -1.15 -11.15
N SER A 61 9.51 -0.52 -11.40
CA SER A 61 9.28 0.28 -12.61
C SER A 61 9.74 1.74 -12.50
N ASN A 62 10.04 2.23 -11.29
CA ASN A 62 10.39 3.64 -11.00
C ASN A 62 9.40 4.66 -11.63
N ARG A 63 8.13 4.30 -11.76
CA ARG A 63 7.07 5.16 -12.31
C ARG A 63 6.64 6.23 -11.32
N PHE A 64 6.68 5.91 -10.03
CA PHE A 64 6.33 6.81 -8.94
C PHE A 64 7.49 6.92 -7.96
N ALA A 65 7.63 8.08 -7.32
CA ALA A 65 8.69 8.34 -6.34
C ALA A 65 8.39 7.71 -4.96
N GLU A 66 7.11 7.71 -4.56
CA GLU A 66 6.67 7.25 -3.25
C GLU A 66 5.22 6.78 -3.27
N ILE A 67 4.86 5.97 -2.27
CA ILE A 67 3.50 5.51 -2.00
C ILE A 67 2.98 6.26 -0.79
N ILE A 68 1.87 6.99 -0.96
CA ILE A 68 1.20 7.67 0.15
C ILE A 68 -0.01 6.83 0.55
N MET A 69 0.02 6.28 1.76
CA MET A 69 -1.12 5.63 2.36
C MET A 69 -1.88 6.62 3.23
N THR A 70 -3.19 6.67 3.07
CA THR A 70 -4.06 7.51 3.86
C THR A 70 -5.26 6.77 4.43
N ARG A 71 -5.72 7.22 5.60
CA ARG A 71 -6.94 6.72 6.24
C ARG A 71 -7.67 7.88 6.92
N LEU A 72 -9.00 7.80 6.90
CA LEU A 72 -9.84 8.66 7.73
C LEU A 72 -9.64 8.28 9.20
N THR A 73 -9.03 9.16 9.97
CA THR A 73 -9.00 9.07 11.44
C THR A 73 -10.37 9.51 11.96
N ILE A 74 -11.19 8.56 12.40
CA ILE A 74 -12.45 8.88 13.08
C ILE A 74 -12.10 9.27 14.53
N PRO A 75 -12.44 10.48 15.00
CA PRO A 75 -12.27 10.81 16.42
C PRO A 75 -13.18 9.89 17.24
N ILE A 76 -12.62 9.20 18.23
CA ILE A 76 -13.38 8.40 19.17
C ILE A 76 -13.87 9.35 20.28
N GLY A 77 -15.16 9.71 20.26
CA GLY A 77 -15.84 10.40 21.38
C GLY A 77 -16.47 11.76 21.06
N GLU A 78 -17.31 12.25 21.98
CA GLU A 78 -17.84 13.62 22.01
C GLU A 78 -16.79 14.56 22.60
N ASP A 79 -16.42 15.62 21.86
CA ASP A 79 -15.57 16.75 22.27
C ASP A 79 -14.19 16.47 22.87
N ILE A 80 -13.52 15.41 22.43
CA ILE A 80 -12.07 15.27 22.64
C ILE A 80 -11.38 15.90 21.43
N GLY A 81 -10.96 17.16 21.57
CA GLY A 81 -10.02 17.78 20.64
C GLY A 81 -8.87 16.81 20.32
N PHE A 82 -8.40 16.87 19.07
CA PHE A 82 -7.33 16.03 18.49
C PHE A 82 -6.55 15.28 19.56
N LEU A 83 -6.67 13.94 19.62
CA LEU A 83 -5.84 13.06 20.48
C LEU A 83 -4.44 13.70 20.66
N PRO A 84 -3.94 13.96 21.88
CA PRO A 84 -2.60 14.50 22.03
C PRO A 84 -1.59 13.50 21.46
N GLY A 85 -0.57 14.00 20.74
CA GLY A 85 0.45 13.16 20.09
C GLY A 85 0.75 13.55 18.64
N THR A 86 1.80 12.94 18.12
CA THR A 86 2.27 13.05 16.73
C THR A 86 1.27 12.45 15.74
N GLU A 87 1.42 12.76 14.44
CA GLU A 87 0.62 12.11 13.38
C GLU A 87 0.79 10.59 13.42
N GLU A 88 1.98 10.11 13.75
CA GLU A 88 2.33 8.68 13.77
C GLU A 88 1.63 7.94 14.92
N GLU A 89 1.67 8.48 16.15
CA GLU A 89 0.96 7.93 17.31
C GLU A 89 -0.57 7.85 17.07
N LYS A 90 -1.14 8.80 16.33
CA LYS A 90 -2.56 8.78 15.96
C LYS A 90 -2.90 7.73 14.92
N MET A 91 -1.93 7.38 14.08
CA MET A 91 -2.09 6.41 13.01
C MET A 91 -1.71 4.99 13.45
N GLU A 92 -1.06 4.85 14.60
CA GLU A 92 -0.58 3.57 15.16
C GLU A 92 -1.61 2.43 15.11
N PRO A 93 -2.91 2.61 15.48
CA PRO A 93 -3.89 1.52 15.42
C PRO A 93 -4.11 0.95 14.01
N TRP A 94 -3.75 1.73 12.98
CA TRP A 94 -3.88 1.37 11.58
C TRP A 94 -2.57 0.87 10.97
N MET A 95 -1.43 1.14 11.62
CA MET A 95 -0.11 0.73 11.14
C MET A 95 0.06 -0.79 11.17
N GLY A 96 -0.50 -1.47 12.18
CA GLY A 96 -0.40 -2.94 12.30
C GLY A 96 -0.84 -3.66 11.04
N ALA A 97 -2.08 -3.40 10.57
CA ALA A 97 -2.61 -4.03 9.36
C ALA A 97 -1.81 -3.71 8.08
N LEU A 98 -1.18 -2.53 8.01
CA LEU A 98 -0.27 -2.21 6.90
C LEU A 98 1.00 -3.04 7.00
N MET A 99 1.63 -3.07 8.18
CA MET A 99 2.87 -3.82 8.41
C MET A 99 2.67 -5.31 8.13
N ASP A 100 1.53 -5.89 8.52
CA ASP A 100 1.18 -7.28 8.21
C ASP A 100 1.15 -7.54 6.69
N ASN A 101 0.56 -6.64 5.90
CA ASN A 101 0.55 -6.77 4.44
C ASN A 101 1.97 -6.63 3.85
N LEU A 102 2.79 -5.73 4.38
CA LEU A 102 4.17 -5.56 3.93
C LEU A 102 5.04 -6.76 4.30
N GLU A 103 4.80 -7.41 5.44
CA GLU A 103 5.45 -8.66 5.80
C GLU A 103 5.13 -9.77 4.79
N VAL A 104 3.87 -9.92 4.39
CA VAL A 104 3.48 -10.86 3.31
C VAL A 104 4.21 -10.55 2.00
N LEU A 105 4.36 -9.27 1.64
CA LEU A 105 5.00 -8.83 0.40
C LEU A 105 6.54 -8.87 0.45
N THR A 106 7.13 -9.03 1.62
CA THR A 106 8.59 -9.12 1.83
C THR A 106 9.05 -10.55 2.12
N GLY A 107 8.17 -11.39 2.67
CA GLY A 107 8.47 -12.77 3.04
C GLY A 107 8.86 -13.67 1.86
N GLY A 108 8.56 -13.28 0.63
CA GLY A 108 8.98 -13.97 -0.59
C GLY A 108 10.35 -13.58 -1.13
N GLN A 109 11.04 -12.58 -0.56
CA GLN A 109 12.36 -12.17 -1.05
C GLN A 109 13.45 -13.11 -0.52
N GLU A 110 14.15 -13.75 -1.45
CA GLU A 110 15.33 -14.60 -1.20
C GLU A 110 16.51 -13.74 -0.74
N GLY A 111 16.50 -13.37 0.53
CA GLY A 111 17.63 -12.79 1.23
C GLY A 111 17.55 -13.26 2.67
N GLY A 112 18.67 -13.71 3.24
CA GLY A 112 18.76 -14.00 4.68
C GLY A 112 18.35 -12.78 5.53
N ASN A 113 18.46 -12.86 6.86
CA ASN A 113 18.03 -11.79 7.78
C ASN A 113 18.47 -10.37 7.36
N TRP A 114 19.67 -10.24 6.77
CA TRP A 114 20.20 -8.97 6.27
C TRP A 114 19.46 -8.40 5.06
N GLY A 115 19.08 -9.25 4.09
CA GLY A 115 18.31 -8.81 2.91
C GLY A 115 16.92 -8.33 3.30
N ARG A 116 16.27 -9.00 4.25
CA ARG A 116 14.96 -8.59 4.75
C ARG A 116 14.98 -7.25 5.47
N ALA A 117 16.00 -7.00 6.30
CA ALA A 117 16.14 -5.72 7.00
C ALA A 117 16.33 -4.55 6.01
N ALA A 118 17.21 -4.71 5.01
CA ALA A 118 17.41 -3.71 3.98
C ALA A 118 16.14 -3.47 3.14
N THR A 119 15.41 -4.53 2.78
CA THR A 119 14.12 -4.40 2.09
C THR A 119 13.08 -3.68 2.96
N GLN A 120 12.99 -3.99 4.26
CA GLN A 120 12.08 -3.30 5.16
C GLN A 120 12.40 -1.80 5.28
N ASP A 121 13.67 -1.43 5.39
CA ASP A 121 14.07 -0.02 5.46
C ASP A 121 13.76 0.73 4.14
N LEU A 122 14.01 0.09 2.99
CA LEU A 122 13.65 0.65 1.68
C LEU A 122 12.14 0.87 1.56
N LEU A 123 11.33 -0.09 2.02
CA LEU A 123 9.87 0.01 2.02
C LEU A 123 9.39 1.12 2.95
N ARG A 124 9.92 1.20 4.17
CA ARG A 124 9.60 2.27 5.13
C ARG A 124 9.93 3.66 4.58
N ASN A 125 11.02 3.79 3.80
CA ASN A 125 11.39 5.05 3.20
C ASN A 125 10.48 5.45 2.01
N ARG A 126 9.93 4.47 1.29
CA ARG A 126 9.07 4.71 0.11
C ARG A 126 7.59 4.79 0.43
N ILE A 127 7.15 4.24 1.56
CA ILE A 127 5.74 4.27 1.99
C ILE A 127 5.59 5.30 3.10
N LYS A 128 4.82 6.36 2.83
CA LYS A 128 4.48 7.40 3.80
C LYS A 128 3.04 7.25 4.24
N ILE A 129 2.82 7.15 5.54
CA ILE A 129 1.48 7.16 6.13
C ILE A 129 1.12 8.60 6.47
N ARG A 130 -0.04 9.07 5.98
CA ARG A 130 -0.55 10.42 6.23
C ARG A 130 -2.03 10.37 6.59
N SER A 131 -2.48 11.27 7.46
CA SER A 131 -3.91 11.47 7.71
C SER A 131 -4.49 12.48 6.73
N LEU A 132 -5.72 12.24 6.25
CA LEU A 132 -6.43 13.19 5.36
C LEU A 132 -6.53 14.60 5.95
N ASN A 133 -6.70 14.70 7.27
CA ASN A 133 -6.79 15.98 7.97
C ASN A 133 -5.48 16.78 7.89
N PHE A 134 -4.33 16.11 7.82
CA PHE A 134 -3.02 16.73 7.71
C PHE A 134 -2.61 17.04 6.26
N MET A 135 -3.25 16.40 5.28
CA MET A 135 -3.05 16.69 3.86
C MET A 135 -3.87 17.89 3.37
N ARG A 136 -4.97 18.23 4.03
CA ARG A 136 -5.81 19.37 3.66
C ARG A 136 -5.03 20.69 3.75
N GLY A 137 -4.91 21.39 2.62
CA GLY A 137 -4.22 22.70 2.54
C GLY A 137 -2.71 22.64 2.29
N ARG A 138 -2.13 21.46 2.03
CA ARG A 138 -0.72 21.32 1.61
C ARG A 138 -0.63 21.01 0.12
N THR A 139 0.20 21.75 -0.60
CA THR A 139 0.63 21.37 -1.96
C THR A 139 1.70 20.30 -1.83
N PHE A 140 1.54 19.17 -2.52
CA PHE A 140 2.61 18.18 -2.68
C PHE A 140 3.72 18.82 -3.53
N LEU A 141 4.66 19.48 -2.86
CA LEU A 141 5.84 20.03 -3.52
C LEU A 141 6.73 18.85 -3.91
N ASN A 142 6.79 18.58 -5.21
CA ASN A 142 7.74 17.67 -5.81
C ASN A 142 9.14 18.25 -5.55
N ARG A 143 9.90 17.66 -4.63
CA ARG A 143 11.31 18.00 -4.39
C ARG A 143 12.19 16.92 -4.99
#